data_AF-A0A010RQU1-F1
#
_entry.id   AF-A0A010RQU1-F1
#
_cell.length_a   1.000
_cell.length_b   1.000
_cell.length_c   1.000
_cell.angle_alpha   90.00
_cell.angle_beta   90.00
_cell.angle_gamma   90.00
#
_symmetry.space_group_name_H-M   'P 1'
#
loop_
_entity.id
_entity.type
_entity.pdbx_description
1 polymer ?
#
loop_
_entity_poly.entity_id
_entity_poly.type
_entity_poly.pdbx_seq_one_letter_code
_entity_poly.pdbx_strand_id
1 'polypeptide(L)'
;MPNSSKTISIPMRDALFACFTAAITLVRPSLRQHVVLVGAGSDGFTIEADGKIAFDAPQGFRVRMDVLEIGNGCIERIHATESFLGGSVASTSDLLRLRAKTVVERGSDGEVDDFRWLLLLAAREGQVLPVLDNDEVENLVGGAAILMSFDVLILVALLGANNGAAALRLLGIDTVTKSIMFPIRTLTLLLILARIAAPAAITCPSSSELSVTVPPSIQSPSNTYYKSLANVHDALTHCPNITSLNLRIGEIGCVGEPDRWSLPLDPAGTSRYLPVLDTLSLEKYHFYDTDGDYLRPLRGWTHLSAWILSGDAFGWVKWRLLSDDQKSANNIELWLNAMDFSKIRNLSILDYDGPPETLVESKLPQALLGLRTLRLERGTTVDFALSLPQHSLQSLSWLDAGQDQSIIPILEHHGRSLTHLEWRTPESLESKRPTLPRDVLRDLRNLAPELQSLIIDLNRNSTWPWENLRALSLGLPAGLTNLTLYLEITSECRRQQGPLEPIRCVDTCGPTEQLASPLLTATSALQVARFIRHYAKSPLTSINFFAGDWTRPWDGPINVPTWLDGRRAWIACGTEGGEGEELRCSGKDTALNEHEIELFRVLCIRTSADLLGDITDAHPQDFVE
;
A
#
# COMPACT_ATOMS: atom_id res chain seq x y z
N MET A 1 41.33 -7.44 -25.43
CA MET A 1 41.30 -6.64 -24.18
C MET A 1 42.38 -7.20 -23.24
N PRO A 2 42.99 -6.38 -22.37
CA PRO A 2 43.93 -6.91 -21.39
C PRO A 2 43.24 -7.95 -20.49
N ASN A 3 43.94 -9.01 -20.11
CA ASN A 3 43.43 -10.06 -19.24
C ASN A 3 42.78 -9.47 -17.96
N SER A 4 41.59 -9.96 -17.62
CA SER A 4 40.67 -9.53 -16.55
C SER A 4 41.28 -9.44 -15.13
N SER A 5 42.53 -9.86 -14.93
CA SER A 5 43.17 -10.00 -13.61
C SER A 5 44.16 -8.90 -13.21
N LYS A 6 44.36 -7.85 -14.02
CA LYS A 6 45.24 -6.72 -13.65
C LYS A 6 44.46 -5.43 -13.46
N THR A 7 44.33 -5.01 -12.20
CA THR A 7 43.81 -3.70 -11.83
C THR A 7 44.60 -2.62 -12.57
N ILE A 8 43.91 -1.81 -13.39
CA ILE A 8 44.52 -0.68 -14.09
C ILE A 8 45.02 0.30 -13.03
N SER A 9 46.32 0.61 -13.03
CA SER A 9 46.88 1.56 -12.08
C SER A 9 46.29 2.96 -12.30
N ILE A 10 46.23 3.78 -11.25
CA ILE A 10 45.73 5.17 -11.36
C ILE A 10 46.41 5.92 -12.53
N PRO A 11 47.75 5.87 -12.69
CA PRO A 11 48.41 6.54 -13.81
C PRO A 11 47.97 6.04 -15.19
N MET A 12 47.70 4.74 -15.33
CA MET A 12 47.27 4.14 -16.59
C MET A 12 45.82 4.49 -16.91
N ARG A 13 44.94 4.57 -15.90
CA ARG A 13 43.57 5.06 -16.05
C ARG A 13 43.57 6.53 -16.49
N ASP A 14 44.38 7.36 -15.85
CA ASP A 14 44.47 8.78 -16.17
C ASP A 14 45.03 9.00 -17.60
N ALA A 15 45.94 8.13 -18.05
CA ALA A 15 46.41 8.10 -19.44
C ALA A 15 45.29 7.77 -20.44
N LEU A 16 44.41 6.81 -20.11
CA LEU A 16 43.24 6.48 -20.95
C LEU A 16 42.24 7.64 -21.01
N PHE A 17 41.98 8.32 -19.89
CA PHE A 17 41.10 9.50 -19.87
C PHE A 17 41.70 10.68 -20.64
N ALA A 18 43.01 10.90 -20.54
CA ALA A 18 43.70 11.92 -21.34
C ALA A 18 43.61 11.61 -22.84
N CYS A 19 43.85 10.35 -23.22
CA CYS A 19 43.71 9.86 -24.60
C CYS A 19 42.30 10.08 -25.14
N PHE A 20 41.28 9.70 -24.36
CA PHE A 20 39.88 9.85 -24.74
C PHE A 20 39.48 11.31 -24.91
N THR A 21 39.86 12.17 -23.96
CA THR A 21 39.61 13.61 -24.02
C THR A 21 40.25 14.22 -25.26
N ALA A 22 41.51 13.89 -25.54
CA ALA A 22 42.23 14.37 -26.71
C ALA A 22 41.56 13.89 -28.02
N ALA A 23 41.12 12.63 -28.07
CA ALA A 23 40.41 12.08 -29.23
C ALA A 23 39.07 12.80 -29.49
N ILE A 24 38.32 13.18 -28.46
CA ILE A 24 37.06 13.93 -28.64
C ILE A 24 37.30 15.33 -29.19
N THR A 25 38.41 15.99 -28.83
CA THR A 25 38.72 17.34 -29.34
C THR A 25 38.98 17.35 -30.85
N LEU A 26 39.35 16.21 -31.43
CA LEU A 26 39.51 16.03 -32.88
C LEU A 26 38.16 15.97 -33.63
N VAL A 27 37.04 15.84 -32.91
CA VAL A 27 35.69 15.74 -33.49
C VAL A 27 34.91 17.03 -33.25
N ARG A 28 34.34 17.58 -34.34
CA ARG A 28 33.47 18.78 -34.26
C ARG A 28 32.32 18.54 -33.27
N PRO A 29 31.94 19.51 -32.43
CA PRO A 29 30.88 19.33 -31.42
C PRO A 29 29.59 18.70 -31.93
N SER A 30 29.16 19.05 -33.14
CA SER A 30 27.96 18.49 -33.79
C SER A 30 28.08 17.05 -34.28
N LEU A 31 29.29 16.51 -34.37
CA LEU A 31 29.60 15.15 -34.82
C LEU A 31 30.11 14.25 -33.68
N ARG A 32 30.21 14.76 -32.44
CA ARG A 32 30.70 13.98 -31.29
C ARG A 32 29.80 12.78 -30.93
N GLN A 33 28.58 12.73 -31.44
CA GLN A 33 27.64 11.60 -31.30
C GLN A 33 27.79 10.53 -32.39
N HIS A 34 28.52 10.79 -33.47
CA HIS A 34 28.75 9.88 -34.59
C HIS A 34 30.23 9.96 -35.00
N VAL A 35 31.07 9.14 -34.37
CA VAL A 35 32.54 9.29 -34.44
C VAL A 35 33.07 9.00 -35.85
N VAL A 36 33.73 9.99 -36.45
CA VAL A 36 34.76 9.81 -37.48
C VAL A 36 35.95 10.73 -37.13
N LEU A 37 37.12 10.15 -36.92
CA LEU A 37 38.40 10.89 -36.82
C LEU A 37 38.83 11.27 -38.24
N VAL A 38 38.64 12.53 -38.63
CA VAL A 38 39.23 13.09 -39.85
C VAL A 38 40.51 13.82 -39.46
N GLY A 39 41.64 13.29 -39.95
CA GLY A 39 42.98 13.74 -39.57
C GLY A 39 43.30 15.19 -39.95
N ALA A 40 43.85 15.90 -38.98
CA ALA A 40 44.99 16.80 -39.12
C ALA A 40 45.63 16.91 -37.73
N GLY A 41 46.97 16.79 -37.66
CA GLY A 41 47.72 16.49 -36.45
C GLY A 41 47.34 17.32 -35.22
N SER A 42 46.92 16.64 -34.16
CA SER A 42 46.95 17.16 -32.81
C SER A 42 48.16 16.60 -32.07
N ASP A 43 48.71 17.41 -31.17
CA ASP A 43 49.84 17.03 -30.34
C ASP A 43 49.52 15.75 -29.55
N GLY A 44 50.36 14.73 -29.73
CA GLY A 44 50.29 13.47 -28.99
C GLY A 44 49.79 12.26 -29.78
N PHE A 45 49.17 12.42 -30.96
CA PHE A 45 48.75 11.26 -31.77
C PHE A 45 49.76 10.92 -32.88
N THR A 46 50.07 9.65 -33.05
CA THR A 46 50.92 9.10 -34.12
C THR A 46 50.24 7.90 -34.77
N ILE A 47 50.40 7.73 -36.09
CA ILE A 47 49.98 6.52 -36.78
C ILE A 47 51.19 5.58 -36.80
N GLU A 48 51.03 4.39 -36.21
CA GLU A 48 52.07 3.37 -36.18
C GLU A 48 52.18 2.64 -37.53
N ALA A 49 53.28 1.90 -37.73
CA ALA A 49 53.56 1.21 -38.99
C ALA A 49 52.52 0.12 -39.35
N ASP A 50 51.74 -0.33 -38.36
CA ASP A 50 50.64 -1.28 -38.53
C ASP A 50 49.29 -0.59 -38.85
N GLY A 51 49.30 0.73 -39.03
CA GLY A 51 48.12 1.55 -39.32
C GLY A 51 47.27 1.89 -38.10
N LYS A 52 47.67 1.48 -36.88
CA LYS A 52 46.97 1.82 -35.65
C LYS A 52 47.30 3.24 -35.20
N ILE A 53 46.37 3.87 -34.49
CA ILE A 53 46.58 5.18 -33.91
C ILE A 53 47.16 4.98 -32.50
N ALA A 54 48.23 5.69 -32.17
CA ALA A 54 48.82 5.70 -30.84
C ALA A 54 48.82 7.12 -30.26
N PHE A 55 48.58 7.22 -28.97
CA PHE A 55 48.58 8.46 -28.20
C PHE A 55 49.65 8.40 -27.12
N ASP A 56 50.60 9.32 -27.14
CA ASP A 56 51.61 9.45 -26.10
C ASP A 56 51.05 10.31 -24.95
N ALA A 57 50.56 9.64 -23.90
CA ALA A 57 49.89 10.30 -22.79
C ALA A 57 50.88 11.03 -21.88
N PRO A 58 50.50 12.18 -21.28
CA PRO A 58 51.35 12.95 -20.37
C PRO A 58 51.90 12.15 -19.17
N GLN A 59 51.21 11.08 -18.78
CA GLN A 59 51.58 10.17 -17.70
C GLN A 59 52.74 9.22 -18.06
N GLY A 60 53.32 9.34 -19.26
CA GLY A 60 54.42 8.50 -19.75
C GLY A 60 53.98 7.14 -20.31
N PHE A 61 52.68 6.99 -20.61
CA PHE A 61 52.12 5.78 -21.22
C PHE A 61 51.79 6.04 -22.69
N ARG A 62 52.09 5.07 -23.55
CA ARG A 62 51.64 5.07 -24.94
C ARG A 62 50.37 4.23 -25.07
N VAL A 63 49.26 4.88 -25.40
CA VAL A 63 47.94 4.25 -25.56
C VAL A 63 47.70 3.96 -27.04
N ARG A 64 47.48 2.70 -27.39
CA ARG A 64 47.10 2.32 -28.77
C ARG A 64 45.58 2.27 -28.89
N MET A 65 45.08 2.84 -29.97
CA MET A 65 43.66 2.95 -30.31
C MET A 65 43.39 2.21 -31.61
N ASP A 66 42.37 1.36 -31.57
CA ASP A 66 41.78 0.76 -32.76
C ASP A 66 40.50 1.53 -33.11
N VAL A 67 40.39 1.97 -34.36
CA VAL A 67 39.20 2.65 -34.87
C VAL A 67 38.35 1.60 -35.58
N LEU A 68 37.09 1.48 -35.15
CA LEU A 68 36.13 0.55 -35.73
C LEU A 68 35.00 1.35 -36.39
N GLU A 69 34.66 0.98 -37.62
CA GLU A 69 33.49 1.51 -38.32
C GLU A 69 32.24 0.73 -37.90
N ILE A 70 31.19 1.44 -37.50
CA ILE A 70 29.89 0.83 -37.15
C ILE A 70 29.13 0.53 -38.45
N GLY A 71 28.57 -0.68 -38.55
CA GLY A 71 27.77 -1.11 -39.70
C GLY A 71 28.57 -1.78 -40.82
N ASN A 72 29.90 -1.85 -40.68
CA ASN A 72 30.80 -2.52 -41.62
C ASN A 72 31.93 -3.24 -40.86
N GLY A 73 31.61 -4.35 -40.18
CA GLY A 73 32.61 -5.14 -39.45
C GLY A 73 32.07 -5.81 -38.17
N CYS A 74 32.92 -5.89 -37.14
CA CYS A 74 32.61 -6.62 -35.89
C CYS A 74 31.50 -5.98 -35.03
N ILE A 75 31.18 -4.69 -35.26
CA ILE A 75 30.14 -3.94 -34.55
C ILE A 75 29.13 -3.43 -35.57
N GLU A 76 27.92 -4.00 -35.57
CA GLU A 76 26.88 -3.65 -36.53
C GLU A 76 26.11 -2.39 -36.12
N ARG A 77 25.85 -2.22 -34.82
CA ARG A 77 25.14 -1.07 -34.25
C ARG A 77 25.45 -0.86 -32.77
N ILE A 78 25.14 0.32 -32.25
CA ILE A 78 25.09 0.67 -30.82
C ILE A 78 23.70 1.25 -30.56
N HIS A 79 22.96 0.72 -29.59
CA HIS A 79 21.58 1.14 -29.31
C HIS A 79 21.53 2.38 -28.43
N ALA A 80 22.41 2.47 -27.45
CA ALA A 80 22.44 3.56 -26.48
C ALA A 80 23.88 3.98 -26.18
N THR A 81 24.06 5.28 -25.96
CA THR A 81 25.34 5.82 -25.50
C THR A 81 25.14 6.68 -24.26
N GLU A 82 26.16 6.71 -23.41
CA GLU A 82 26.20 7.51 -22.20
C GLU A 82 27.18 8.66 -22.37
N SER A 83 26.85 9.83 -21.83
CA SER A 83 27.75 10.98 -21.90
C SER A 83 28.96 10.77 -21.00
N PHE A 84 30.16 10.95 -21.56
CA PHE A 84 31.40 10.79 -20.82
C PHE A 84 32.41 11.84 -21.28
N LEU A 85 32.89 12.67 -20.35
CA LEU A 85 33.93 13.70 -20.57
C LEU A 85 33.74 14.56 -21.85
N GLY A 86 32.49 14.92 -22.17
CA GLY A 86 32.15 15.75 -23.34
C GLY A 86 32.04 15.01 -24.67
N GLY A 87 32.19 13.68 -24.67
CA GLY A 87 31.83 12.77 -25.75
C GLY A 87 30.83 11.71 -25.26
N SER A 88 30.83 10.55 -25.93
CA SER A 88 29.91 9.44 -25.66
C SER A 88 30.63 8.09 -25.63
N VAL A 89 30.17 7.20 -24.75
CA VAL A 89 30.60 5.79 -24.69
C VAL A 89 29.39 4.87 -24.89
N ALA A 90 29.60 3.64 -25.36
CA ALA A 90 28.52 2.66 -25.45
C ALA A 90 27.95 2.36 -24.06
N SER A 91 26.63 2.18 -23.98
CA SER A 91 25.97 1.78 -22.72
C SER A 91 26.50 0.44 -22.21
N THR A 92 26.38 0.19 -20.90
CA THR A 92 26.74 -1.12 -20.31
C THR A 92 25.99 -2.28 -20.99
N SER A 93 24.71 -2.07 -21.36
CA SER A 93 23.89 -3.05 -22.08
C SER A 93 24.43 -3.38 -23.49
N ASP A 94 24.92 -2.37 -24.22
CA ASP A 94 25.57 -2.57 -25.53
C ASP A 94 26.91 -3.30 -25.37
N LEU A 95 27.71 -2.92 -24.37
CA LEU A 95 28.97 -3.61 -24.07
C LEU A 95 28.74 -5.08 -23.71
N LEU A 96 27.70 -5.39 -22.93
CA LEU A 96 27.31 -6.75 -22.58
C LEU A 96 26.97 -7.57 -23.84
N ARG A 97 26.13 -7.02 -24.74
CA ARG A 97 25.75 -7.67 -25.99
C ARG A 97 26.94 -7.92 -26.91
N LEU A 98 27.81 -6.92 -27.08
CA LEU A 98 29.02 -7.06 -27.90
C LEU A 98 30.00 -8.08 -27.30
N ARG A 99 30.09 -8.13 -25.96
CA ARG A 99 30.90 -9.12 -25.26
C ARG A 99 30.37 -10.54 -25.46
N ALA A 100 29.04 -10.74 -25.47
CA ALA A 100 28.43 -12.03 -25.73
C ALA A 100 28.89 -12.64 -27.07
N LYS A 101 28.93 -11.84 -28.14
CA LYS A 101 29.44 -12.26 -29.45
C LYS A 101 30.89 -12.74 -29.36
N THR A 102 31.77 -11.98 -28.71
CA THR A 102 33.18 -12.39 -28.56
C THR A 102 33.36 -13.65 -27.71
N VAL A 103 32.52 -13.83 -26.69
CA VAL A 103 32.49 -15.05 -25.87
C VAL A 103 32.10 -16.26 -26.72
N VAL A 104 31.09 -16.15 -27.58
CA VAL A 104 30.66 -17.24 -28.47
C VAL A 104 31.72 -17.56 -29.52
N GLU A 105 32.35 -16.54 -30.09
CA GLU A 105 33.35 -16.71 -31.16
C GLU A 105 34.71 -17.23 -30.65
N ARG A 106 35.13 -16.85 -29.45
CA ARG A 106 36.50 -17.09 -28.96
C ARG A 106 36.56 -17.77 -27.60
N GLY A 107 35.65 -17.42 -26.69
CA GLY A 107 35.45 -18.11 -25.41
C GLY A 107 36.65 -18.12 -24.46
N SER A 108 37.53 -17.11 -24.50
CA SER A 108 38.67 -17.06 -23.57
C SER A 108 38.23 -16.72 -22.14
N ASP A 109 38.93 -17.23 -21.12
CA ASP A 109 38.59 -17.00 -19.69
C ASP A 109 38.39 -15.52 -19.35
N GLY A 110 39.24 -14.64 -19.91
CA GLY A 110 39.10 -13.19 -19.71
C GLY A 110 37.83 -12.59 -20.34
N GLU A 111 37.39 -13.11 -21.49
CA GLU A 111 36.13 -12.67 -22.11
C GLU A 111 34.92 -13.17 -21.32
N VAL A 112 35.00 -14.36 -20.73
CA VAL A 112 33.96 -14.90 -19.84
C VAL A 112 33.86 -14.07 -18.56
N ASP A 113 34.97 -13.73 -17.94
CA ASP A 113 35.00 -12.88 -16.75
C ASP A 113 34.42 -11.49 -17.05
N ASP A 114 34.83 -10.86 -18.16
CA ASP A 114 34.31 -9.57 -18.60
C ASP A 114 32.81 -9.63 -18.87
N PHE A 115 32.33 -10.72 -19.48
CA PHE A 115 30.90 -10.93 -19.74
C PHE A 115 30.10 -11.01 -18.44
N ARG A 116 30.57 -11.79 -17.46
CA ARG A 116 29.93 -11.91 -16.15
C ARG A 116 29.96 -10.61 -15.37
N TRP A 117 31.08 -9.87 -15.45
CA TRP A 117 31.20 -8.56 -14.82
C TRP A 117 30.23 -7.54 -15.43
N LEU A 118 30.16 -7.45 -16.76
CA LEU A 118 29.21 -6.58 -17.47
C LEU A 118 27.75 -6.96 -17.18
N LEU A 119 27.47 -8.26 -17.05
CA LEU A 119 26.15 -8.78 -16.72
C LEU A 119 25.70 -8.30 -15.33
N LEU A 120 26.58 -8.42 -14.34
CA LEU A 120 26.35 -7.92 -12.99
C LEU A 120 26.26 -6.39 -12.94
N LEU A 121 27.08 -5.69 -13.73
CA LEU A 121 27.07 -4.24 -13.80
C LEU A 121 25.77 -3.71 -14.40
N ALA A 122 25.34 -4.26 -15.54
CA ALA A 122 24.08 -3.92 -16.18
C ALA A 122 22.89 -4.12 -15.22
N ALA A 123 22.89 -5.23 -14.48
CA ALA A 123 21.87 -5.51 -13.47
C ALA A 123 21.89 -4.51 -12.30
N ARG A 124 23.07 -4.12 -11.81
CA ARG A 124 23.22 -3.11 -10.74
C ARG A 124 22.79 -1.72 -11.19
N GLU A 125 23.09 -1.36 -12.43
CA GLU A 125 22.80 -0.05 -13.01
C GLU A 125 21.33 0.10 -13.45
N GLY A 126 20.51 -0.94 -13.33
CA GLY A 126 19.10 -0.84 -13.71
C GLY A 126 18.87 -0.93 -15.23
N GLN A 127 19.87 -1.34 -16.02
CA GLN A 127 19.75 -1.37 -17.48
C GLN A 127 19.01 -2.62 -17.94
N VAL A 128 18.07 -2.48 -18.88
CA VAL A 128 17.45 -3.60 -19.60
C VAL A 128 18.01 -3.66 -21.01
N LEU A 129 18.07 -4.87 -21.61
CA LEU A 129 18.54 -5.00 -22.98
C LEU A 129 17.55 -4.38 -23.97
N PRO A 130 18.03 -3.72 -25.03
CA PRO A 130 17.16 -3.20 -26.10
C PRO A 130 16.49 -4.36 -26.86
N VAL A 131 15.56 -4.07 -27.77
CA VAL A 131 15.01 -5.09 -28.67
C VAL A 131 16.14 -5.59 -29.58
N LEU A 132 16.42 -6.89 -29.49
CA LEU A 132 17.52 -7.55 -30.19
C LEU A 132 17.04 -8.20 -31.48
N ASP A 133 17.94 -8.31 -32.46
CA ASP A 133 17.73 -9.18 -33.61
C ASP A 133 18.10 -10.65 -33.29
N ASN A 134 17.87 -11.55 -34.25
CA ASN A 134 18.10 -12.98 -34.05
C ASN A 134 19.57 -13.29 -33.77
N ASP A 135 20.51 -12.64 -34.44
CA ASP A 135 21.93 -12.92 -34.29
C ASP A 135 22.42 -12.45 -32.92
N GLU A 136 21.96 -11.28 -32.47
CA GLU A 136 22.20 -10.77 -31.12
C GLU A 136 21.61 -11.68 -30.04
N VAL A 137 20.41 -12.22 -30.25
CA VAL A 137 19.79 -13.21 -29.36
C VAL A 137 20.59 -14.49 -29.31
N GLU A 138 20.99 -15.06 -30.46
CA GLU A 138 21.80 -16.29 -30.49
C GLU A 138 23.16 -16.11 -29.81
N ASN A 139 23.78 -14.94 -29.96
CA ASN A 139 25.03 -14.63 -29.27
C ASN A 139 24.86 -14.59 -27.74
N LEU A 140 23.78 -13.99 -27.23
CA LEU A 140 23.50 -13.99 -25.79
C LEU A 140 23.11 -15.37 -25.28
N VAL A 141 22.34 -16.14 -26.04
CA VAL A 141 21.97 -17.51 -25.66
C VAL A 141 23.20 -18.43 -25.67
N GLY A 142 24.07 -18.30 -26.67
CA GLY A 142 25.35 -19.00 -26.72
C GLY A 142 26.26 -18.61 -25.56
N GLY A 143 26.36 -17.32 -25.25
CA GLY A 143 27.09 -16.82 -24.08
C GLY A 143 26.50 -17.29 -22.75
N ALA A 144 25.20 -17.57 -22.69
CA ALA A 144 24.57 -18.10 -21.48
C ALA A 144 24.97 -19.54 -21.16
N ALA A 145 25.38 -20.33 -22.16
CA ALA A 145 25.75 -21.74 -21.98
C ALA A 145 26.96 -21.94 -21.06
N ILE A 146 27.79 -20.90 -20.89
CA ILE A 146 28.97 -20.91 -20.02
C ILE A 146 28.74 -20.24 -18.65
N LEU A 147 27.53 -19.72 -18.41
CA LEU A 147 27.15 -19.04 -17.19
C LEU A 147 26.69 -20.02 -16.11
N MET A 148 26.85 -19.65 -14.84
CA MET A 148 26.25 -20.40 -13.73
C MET A 148 24.74 -20.10 -13.65
N SER A 149 23.97 -20.95 -12.96
CA SER A 149 22.51 -20.83 -12.87
C SER A 149 22.02 -19.45 -12.39
N PHE A 150 22.74 -18.80 -11.47
CA PHE A 150 22.38 -17.45 -11.02
C PHE A 150 22.64 -16.39 -12.09
N ASP A 151 23.77 -16.49 -12.80
CA ASP A 151 24.12 -15.57 -13.88
C ASP A 151 23.12 -15.70 -15.05
N VAL A 152 22.67 -16.91 -15.37
CA VAL A 152 21.59 -17.14 -16.34
C VAL A 152 20.29 -16.44 -15.92
N LEU A 153 19.92 -16.48 -14.63
CA LEU A 153 18.74 -15.77 -14.13
C LEU A 153 18.88 -14.25 -14.27
N ILE A 154 20.07 -13.69 -14.05
CA ILE A 154 20.35 -12.27 -14.29
C ILE A 154 20.14 -11.94 -15.77
N LEU A 155 20.68 -12.76 -16.67
CA LEU A 155 20.53 -12.55 -18.11
C LEU A 155 19.06 -12.62 -18.55
N VAL A 156 18.30 -13.59 -18.04
CA VAL A 156 16.85 -13.72 -18.27
C VAL A 156 16.11 -12.46 -17.82
N ALA A 157 16.45 -11.93 -16.64
CA ALA A 157 15.85 -10.71 -16.12
C ALA A 157 16.19 -9.47 -16.96
N LEU A 158 17.42 -9.35 -17.45
CA LEU A 158 17.87 -8.26 -18.33
C LEU A 158 17.24 -8.29 -19.72
N LEU A 159 16.98 -9.50 -20.25
CA LEU A 159 16.25 -9.68 -21.52
C LEU A 159 14.80 -9.18 -21.39
N GLY A 160 14.18 -9.44 -20.22
CA GLY A 160 12.91 -8.86 -19.78
C GLY A 160 11.79 -8.96 -20.82
N ALA A 161 10.89 -7.97 -20.82
CA ALA A 161 9.78 -7.89 -21.78
C ALA A 161 10.25 -7.64 -23.23
N ASN A 162 11.36 -6.91 -23.42
CA ASN A 162 11.88 -6.56 -24.76
C ASN A 162 12.29 -7.79 -25.57
N ASN A 163 12.76 -8.85 -24.89
CA ASN A 163 13.26 -10.07 -25.51
C ASN A 163 12.67 -11.33 -24.86
N GLY A 164 11.40 -11.28 -24.46
CA GLY A 164 10.75 -12.32 -23.65
C GLY A 164 10.84 -13.75 -24.22
N ALA A 165 10.80 -13.91 -25.54
CA ALA A 165 10.96 -15.23 -26.17
C ALA A 165 12.36 -15.83 -25.93
N ALA A 166 13.41 -15.01 -26.01
CA ALA A 166 14.78 -15.43 -25.71
C ALA A 166 14.94 -15.76 -24.22
N ALA A 167 14.34 -14.94 -23.34
CA ALA A 167 14.34 -15.16 -21.90
C ALA A 167 13.67 -16.50 -21.52
N LEU A 168 12.53 -16.83 -22.13
CA LEU A 168 11.84 -18.12 -21.92
C LEU A 168 12.65 -19.31 -22.46
N ARG A 169 13.30 -19.16 -23.62
CA ARG A 169 14.18 -20.20 -24.19
C ARG A 169 15.34 -20.53 -23.26
N LEU A 170 15.97 -19.53 -22.62
CA LEU A 170 17.05 -19.74 -21.66
C LEU A 170 16.62 -20.55 -20.42
N LEU A 171 15.33 -20.53 -20.09
CA LEU A 171 14.76 -21.32 -19.00
C LEU A 171 14.31 -22.72 -19.44
N GLY A 172 14.59 -23.12 -20.69
CA GLY A 172 14.14 -24.39 -21.26
C GLY A 172 12.62 -24.43 -21.51
N ILE A 173 11.96 -23.26 -21.58
CA ILE A 173 10.53 -23.14 -21.88
C ILE A 173 10.39 -22.93 -23.39
N ASP A 174 10.34 -24.03 -24.14
CA ASP A 174 10.04 -23.96 -25.56
C ASP A 174 8.59 -23.47 -25.76
N THR A 175 8.43 -22.39 -26.53
CA THR A 175 7.13 -21.93 -27.04
C THR A 175 6.45 -22.91 -28.00
N VAL A 176 7.01 -24.12 -28.16
CA VAL A 176 6.57 -25.19 -29.05
C VAL A 176 5.99 -26.36 -28.25
N THR A 177 4.92 -26.12 -27.49
CA THR A 177 3.86 -27.13 -27.32
C THR A 177 2.68 -26.74 -28.21
N LYS A 178 2.78 -27.17 -29.46
CA LYS A 178 1.87 -26.87 -30.58
C LYS A 178 0.51 -27.60 -30.54
N SER A 179 0.07 -28.17 -29.41
CA SER A 179 -1.09 -29.10 -29.44
C SER A 179 -2.21 -28.93 -28.40
N ILE A 180 -2.24 -27.87 -27.58
CA ILE A 180 -3.48 -27.55 -26.83
C ILE A 180 -3.72 -26.04 -26.89
N MET A 181 -4.19 -25.59 -28.06
CA MET A 181 -4.70 -24.23 -28.26
C MET A 181 -6.23 -24.26 -28.12
N PHE A 182 -6.73 -24.10 -26.89
CA PHE A 182 -8.09 -23.60 -26.67
C PHE A 182 -8.10 -22.09 -26.98
N PRO A 183 -9.16 -21.53 -27.60
CA PRO A 183 -9.17 -20.19 -28.18
C PRO A 183 -9.35 -19.05 -27.15
N ILE A 184 -8.85 -19.21 -25.91
CA ILE A 184 -8.87 -18.18 -24.85
C ILE A 184 -7.51 -17.46 -24.77
N ARG A 185 -6.45 -18.02 -25.39
CA ARG A 185 -5.06 -17.53 -25.24
C ARG A 185 -4.70 -16.30 -26.08
N THR A 186 -5.36 -16.04 -27.21
CA THR A 186 -5.07 -14.84 -28.01
C THR A 186 -5.55 -13.56 -27.35
N LEU A 187 -6.65 -13.59 -26.58
CA LEU A 187 -7.14 -12.41 -25.87
C LEU A 187 -6.25 -12.04 -24.68
N THR A 188 -5.76 -13.04 -23.93
CA THR A 188 -4.92 -12.81 -22.74
C THR A 188 -3.52 -12.32 -23.11
N LEU A 189 -2.92 -12.86 -24.17
CA LEU A 189 -1.62 -12.41 -24.68
C LEU A 189 -1.72 -11.04 -25.37
N LEU A 190 -2.82 -10.74 -26.10
CA LEU A 190 -3.09 -9.38 -26.60
C LEU A 190 -3.36 -8.39 -25.47
N LEU A 191 -4.00 -8.79 -24.37
CA LEU A 191 -4.22 -7.92 -23.21
C LEU A 191 -2.94 -7.65 -22.42
N ILE A 192 -1.99 -8.59 -22.40
CA ILE A 192 -0.65 -8.40 -21.81
C ILE A 192 0.24 -7.54 -22.73
N LEU A 193 0.19 -7.74 -24.05
CA LEU A 193 0.90 -6.88 -25.03
C LEU A 193 0.27 -5.47 -25.14
N ALA A 194 -1.04 -5.33 -24.91
CA ALA A 194 -1.71 -4.03 -24.84
C ALA A 194 -1.40 -3.24 -23.55
N ARG A 195 -0.72 -3.85 -22.56
CA ARG A 195 -0.19 -3.16 -21.37
C ARG A 195 1.20 -2.56 -21.56
N ILE A 196 1.80 -2.63 -22.75
CA ILE A 196 2.92 -1.75 -23.12
C ILE A 196 2.35 -0.35 -23.40
N ALA A 197 1.77 0.26 -22.37
CA ALA A 197 1.58 1.69 -22.37
C ALA A 197 2.98 2.29 -22.20
N ALA A 198 3.37 3.18 -23.12
CA ALA A 198 4.35 4.22 -22.79
C ALA A 198 4.02 4.76 -21.38
N PRO A 199 5.01 5.12 -20.53
CA PRO A 199 4.73 5.63 -19.20
C PRO A 199 3.64 6.68 -19.33
N ALA A 200 2.45 6.35 -18.82
CA ALA A 200 1.30 7.21 -18.98
C ALA A 200 1.73 8.56 -18.41
N ALA A 201 1.62 9.63 -19.20
CA ALA A 201 1.99 10.96 -18.74
C ALA A 201 1.33 11.18 -17.38
N ILE A 202 2.15 11.30 -16.33
CA ILE A 202 1.66 11.38 -14.96
C ILE A 202 0.77 12.61 -14.89
N THR A 203 -0.53 12.37 -14.76
CA THR A 203 -1.52 13.44 -14.69
C THR A 203 -1.64 13.79 -13.22
N CYS A 204 -0.99 14.88 -12.81
CA CYS A 204 -1.10 15.34 -11.43
C CYS A 204 -2.53 15.78 -11.11
N PRO A 205 -3.04 15.47 -9.90
CA PRO A 205 -4.37 15.90 -9.51
C PRO A 205 -4.41 17.42 -9.40
N SER A 206 -5.54 18.01 -9.78
CA SER A 206 -5.78 19.45 -9.61
C SER A 206 -6.07 19.83 -8.15
N SER A 207 -6.44 18.85 -7.32
CA SER A 207 -6.65 19.00 -5.88
C SER A 207 -5.36 18.72 -5.11
N SER A 208 -5.18 19.38 -3.97
CA SER A 208 -4.13 19.04 -3.00
C SER A 208 -4.45 17.78 -2.19
N GLU A 209 -5.69 17.29 -2.26
CA GLU A 209 -6.12 16.04 -1.64
C GLU A 209 -6.15 14.91 -2.67
N LEU A 210 -5.41 13.85 -2.40
CA LEU A 210 -5.39 12.61 -3.15
C LEU A 210 -6.13 11.53 -2.36
N SER A 211 -7.39 11.26 -2.73
CA SER A 211 -8.19 10.17 -2.17
C SER A 211 -8.34 9.03 -3.16
N VAL A 212 -7.80 7.86 -2.83
CA VAL A 212 -7.68 6.69 -3.72
C VAL A 212 -8.07 5.41 -3.00
N THR A 213 -8.83 4.56 -3.69
CA THR A 213 -9.09 3.17 -3.29
C THR A 213 -8.51 2.23 -4.34
N VAL A 214 -7.66 1.28 -3.91
CA VAL A 214 -6.99 0.29 -4.77
C VAL A 214 -7.36 -1.13 -4.32
N PRO A 215 -7.95 -1.98 -5.20
CA PRO A 215 -8.43 -1.64 -6.53
C PRO A 215 -9.65 -0.69 -6.47
N PRO A 216 -9.98 0.01 -7.56
CA PRO A 216 -11.14 0.89 -7.59
C PRO A 216 -12.45 0.09 -7.47
N SER A 217 -13.31 0.46 -6.52
CA SER A 217 -14.63 -0.13 -6.30
C SER A 217 -15.74 0.82 -6.77
N ILE A 218 -16.82 0.27 -7.34
CA ILE A 218 -18.02 1.03 -7.73
C ILE A 218 -18.68 1.67 -6.50
N GLN A 219 -18.51 1.08 -5.31
CA GLN A 219 -19.15 1.51 -4.07
C GLN A 219 -18.38 2.62 -3.34
N SER A 220 -17.14 2.91 -3.76
CA SER A 220 -16.31 3.96 -3.16
C SER A 220 -16.01 5.05 -4.21
N PRO A 221 -16.33 6.33 -3.96
CA PRO A 221 -15.98 7.43 -4.85
C PRO A 221 -14.46 7.64 -4.87
N SER A 222 -13.76 6.83 -5.66
CA SER A 222 -12.33 6.93 -5.92
C SER A 222 -12.06 7.90 -7.07
N ASN A 223 -10.92 8.59 -7.01
CA ASN A 223 -10.39 9.28 -8.18
C ASN A 223 -10.01 8.22 -9.22
N THR A 224 -10.80 8.07 -10.28
CA THR A 224 -10.76 6.95 -11.25
C THR A 224 -9.45 6.84 -12.05
N TYR A 225 -8.55 7.81 -11.88
CA TYR A 225 -7.24 7.86 -12.55
C TYR A 225 -6.19 6.91 -11.94
N TYR A 226 -6.29 6.59 -10.63
CA TYR A 226 -5.29 5.77 -9.93
C TYR A 226 -5.82 4.36 -9.72
N LYS A 227 -5.28 3.40 -10.49
CA LYS A 227 -5.77 2.01 -10.52
C LYS A 227 -4.86 1.02 -9.78
N SER A 228 -3.66 1.44 -9.40
CA SER A 228 -2.65 0.63 -8.71
C SER A 228 -1.86 1.47 -7.70
N LEU A 229 -1.21 0.81 -6.74
CA LEU A 229 -0.31 1.48 -5.81
C LEU A 229 0.93 2.06 -6.49
N ALA A 230 1.37 1.48 -7.60
CA ALA A 230 2.41 2.08 -8.44
C ALA A 230 2.01 3.47 -8.95
N ASN A 231 0.76 3.67 -9.40
CA ASN A 231 0.31 4.99 -9.85
C ASN A 231 0.25 6.01 -8.71
N VAL A 232 -0.10 5.57 -7.50
CA VAL A 232 -0.09 6.43 -6.30
C VAL A 232 1.35 6.81 -5.95
N HIS A 233 2.28 5.85 -5.96
CA HIS A 233 3.70 6.10 -5.75
C HIS A 233 4.26 7.10 -6.76
N ASP A 234 3.97 6.91 -8.05
CA ASP A 234 4.41 7.82 -9.12
C ASP A 234 3.89 9.23 -8.93
N ALA A 235 2.63 9.39 -8.51
CA ALA A 235 2.05 10.70 -8.20
C ALA A 235 2.77 11.37 -7.03
N LEU A 236 3.05 10.65 -5.95
CA LEU A 236 3.81 11.20 -4.81
C LEU A 236 5.26 11.53 -5.19
N THR A 237 5.85 10.83 -6.15
CA THR A 237 7.20 11.11 -6.62
C THR A 237 7.27 12.33 -7.55
N HIS A 238 6.21 12.66 -8.29
CA HIS A 238 6.27 13.67 -9.34
C HIS A 238 5.34 14.89 -9.15
N CYS A 239 4.33 14.79 -8.29
CA CYS A 239 3.32 15.84 -8.10
C CYS A 239 3.54 16.60 -6.78
N PRO A 240 4.10 17.82 -6.81
CA PRO A 240 4.48 18.55 -5.59
C PRO A 240 3.31 19.15 -4.81
N ASN A 241 2.13 19.27 -5.43
CA ASN A 241 0.98 20.00 -4.87
C ASN A 241 0.10 19.18 -3.92
N ILE A 242 0.43 17.90 -3.71
CA ILE A 242 -0.36 17.02 -2.84
C ILE A 242 0.02 17.33 -1.39
N THR A 243 -0.97 17.58 -0.53
CA THR A 243 -0.76 17.82 0.92
C THR A 243 -1.53 16.84 1.78
N SER A 244 -2.53 16.16 1.22
CA SER A 244 -3.32 15.13 1.91
C SER A 244 -3.36 13.86 1.08
N LEU A 245 -3.05 12.72 1.70
CA LEU A 245 -3.20 11.40 1.12
C LEU A 245 -4.22 10.60 1.93
N ASN A 246 -5.28 10.16 1.27
CA ASN A 246 -6.23 9.19 1.80
C ASN A 246 -6.19 7.94 0.91
N LEU A 247 -5.46 6.93 1.38
CA LEU A 247 -5.24 5.69 0.67
C LEU A 247 -5.96 4.54 1.36
N ARG A 248 -6.78 3.85 0.58
CA ARG A 248 -7.46 2.64 1.01
C ARG A 248 -7.10 1.47 0.12
N ILE A 249 -6.75 0.35 0.75
CA ILE A 249 -6.53 -0.91 0.05
C ILE A 249 -7.80 -1.74 0.22
N GLY A 250 -8.57 -1.88 -0.86
CA GLY A 250 -9.85 -2.58 -0.88
C GLY A 250 -9.67 -4.06 -1.18
N GLU A 251 -10.46 -4.91 -0.50
CA GLU A 251 -10.62 -6.31 -0.89
C GLU A 251 -11.81 -6.44 -1.81
N ILE A 252 -11.63 -6.30 -3.13
CA ILE A 252 -12.74 -6.51 -4.09
C ILE A 252 -12.83 -7.98 -4.49
N GLY A 253 -12.83 -8.86 -3.50
CA GLY A 253 -13.26 -10.24 -3.67
C GLY A 253 -12.72 -11.03 -4.85
N CYS A 254 -13.55 -11.89 -5.43
CA CYS A 254 -13.22 -12.66 -6.64
C CYS A 254 -13.05 -11.80 -7.92
N VAL A 255 -13.18 -10.47 -7.82
CA VAL A 255 -13.17 -9.53 -8.96
C VAL A 255 -11.78 -8.89 -9.13
N GLY A 256 -11.01 -8.74 -8.04
CA GLY A 256 -9.62 -8.31 -8.10
C GLY A 256 -9.01 -8.05 -6.72
N GLU A 257 -7.80 -8.56 -6.53
CA GLU A 257 -6.90 -8.20 -5.43
C GLU A 257 -6.10 -6.94 -5.82
N PRO A 258 -5.65 -6.13 -4.84
CA PRO A 258 -4.74 -5.03 -5.12
C PRO A 258 -3.43 -5.59 -5.73
N ASP A 259 -2.72 -4.77 -6.50
CA ASP A 259 -1.42 -5.16 -7.07
C ASP A 259 -0.36 -5.42 -5.99
N ARG A 260 -0.52 -4.75 -4.84
CA ARG A 260 0.25 -4.94 -3.60
C ARG A 260 -0.48 -4.28 -2.42
N TRP A 261 -0.03 -4.54 -1.19
CA TRP A 261 -0.60 -3.99 0.06
C TRP A 261 0.20 -2.83 0.66
N SER A 262 1.27 -2.41 -0.03
CA SER A 262 2.18 -1.35 0.40
C SER A 262 2.70 -0.57 -0.81
N LEU A 263 3.15 0.68 -0.64
CA LEU A 263 3.70 1.47 -1.74
C LEU A 263 5.04 0.88 -2.23
N PRO A 264 5.30 0.84 -3.55
CA PRO A 264 6.54 0.31 -4.13
C PRO A 264 7.73 1.27 -3.97
N LEU A 265 8.21 1.41 -2.74
CA LEU A 265 9.41 2.18 -2.43
C LEU A 265 10.67 1.40 -2.84
N ASP A 266 11.67 2.07 -3.41
CA ASP A 266 12.92 1.43 -3.80
C ASP A 266 13.62 0.86 -2.55
N PRO A 267 13.85 -0.46 -2.45
CA PRO A 267 14.49 -1.09 -1.30
C PRO A 267 15.94 -0.61 -1.10
N ALA A 268 16.55 0.04 -2.10
CA ALA A 268 17.82 0.74 -1.92
C ALA A 268 17.70 2.04 -1.07
N GLY A 269 16.49 2.47 -0.71
CA GLY A 269 16.23 3.68 0.08
C GLY A 269 16.36 4.98 -0.72
N THR A 270 16.21 4.92 -2.04
CA THR A 270 16.41 6.06 -2.97
C THR A 270 15.12 6.81 -3.30
N SER A 271 13.95 6.23 -3.03
CA SER A 271 12.65 6.90 -3.24
C SER A 271 12.57 8.20 -2.45
N ARG A 272 12.08 9.27 -3.08
CA ARG A 272 11.85 10.57 -2.47
C ARG A 272 10.50 11.10 -2.93
N TYR A 273 9.69 11.53 -1.99
CA TYR A 273 8.43 12.20 -2.30
C TYR A 273 8.64 13.72 -2.31
N LEU A 274 8.19 14.36 -3.39
CA LEU A 274 8.19 15.81 -3.54
C LEU A 274 7.15 16.52 -2.64
N PRO A 275 5.91 16.01 -2.48
CA PRO A 275 4.91 16.65 -1.65
C PRO A 275 5.26 16.59 -0.16
N VAL A 276 4.87 17.65 0.55
CA VAL A 276 4.96 17.76 2.00
C VAL A 276 3.57 17.50 2.56
N LEU A 277 3.31 16.25 2.94
CA LEU A 277 2.01 15.86 3.47
C LEU A 277 1.81 16.39 4.89
N ASP A 278 0.63 16.96 5.15
CA ASP A 278 0.16 17.31 6.49
C ASP A 278 -0.90 16.33 7.03
N THR A 279 -1.56 15.61 6.11
CA THR A 279 -2.66 14.70 6.42
C THR A 279 -2.41 13.38 5.72
N LEU A 280 -2.44 12.31 6.49
CA LEU A 280 -2.23 10.97 6.02
C LEU A 280 -3.27 10.02 6.61
N SER A 281 -4.02 9.36 5.74
CA SER A 281 -4.99 8.34 6.10
C SER A 281 -4.71 7.07 5.32
N LEU A 282 -4.48 5.98 6.04
CA LEU A 282 -4.16 4.67 5.49
C LEU A 282 -5.12 3.64 6.04
N GLU A 283 -5.84 2.98 5.15
CA GLU A 283 -6.76 1.89 5.48
C GLU A 283 -6.25 0.59 4.86
N LYS A 284 -6.06 -0.45 5.68
CA LYS A 284 -5.50 -1.77 5.31
C LYS A 284 -4.08 -1.74 4.74
N TYR A 285 -3.28 -0.74 5.09
CA TYR A 285 -1.91 -0.59 4.61
C TYR A 285 -0.92 -1.49 5.36
N HIS A 286 -0.07 -2.22 4.63
CA HIS A 286 0.92 -3.11 5.21
C HIS A 286 2.27 -2.42 5.41
N PHE A 287 2.54 -1.99 6.64
CA PHE A 287 3.81 -1.37 7.02
C PHE A 287 4.99 -2.34 7.10
N TYR A 288 4.72 -3.62 7.37
CA TYR A 288 5.72 -4.67 7.61
C TYR A 288 6.18 -5.38 6.35
N ASP A 289 5.53 -5.14 5.21
CA ASP A 289 5.89 -5.75 3.94
C ASP A 289 7.34 -5.44 3.56
N THR A 290 8.01 -6.44 3.00
CA THR A 290 9.28 -6.25 2.30
C THR A 290 9.05 -6.36 0.80
N ASP A 291 9.84 -5.64 0.00
CA ASP A 291 9.74 -5.77 -1.47
C ASP A 291 10.07 -7.19 -1.95
N GLY A 292 10.85 -7.94 -1.15
CA GLY A 292 11.13 -9.35 -1.40
C GLY A 292 9.90 -10.26 -1.35
N ASP A 293 8.80 -9.84 -0.73
CA ASP A 293 7.56 -10.63 -0.68
C ASP A 293 6.80 -10.56 -2.02
N TYR A 294 6.91 -9.43 -2.73
CA TYR A 294 6.26 -9.19 -4.02
C TYR A 294 7.09 -9.66 -5.22
N LEU A 295 8.41 -9.60 -5.11
CA LEU A 295 9.31 -9.85 -6.24
C LEU A 295 9.63 -11.34 -6.46
N ARG A 296 9.24 -12.24 -5.55
CA ARG A 296 9.57 -13.67 -5.67
C ARG A 296 8.77 -14.33 -6.79
N PRO A 297 9.39 -15.21 -7.59
CA PRO A 297 8.66 -16.00 -8.57
C PRO A 297 7.65 -16.91 -7.86
N LEU A 298 6.36 -16.74 -8.19
CA LEU A 298 5.31 -17.67 -7.77
C LEU A 298 5.51 -19.03 -8.45
N ARG A 299 5.20 -20.13 -7.76
CA ARG A 299 5.43 -21.49 -8.28
C ARG A 299 4.54 -21.78 -9.50
N GLY A 300 5.16 -22.20 -10.62
CA GLY A 300 4.47 -22.71 -11.81
C GLY A 300 4.86 -22.00 -13.12
N TRP A 301 4.67 -22.66 -14.27
CA TRP A 301 5.14 -22.18 -15.58
C TRP A 301 4.49 -20.88 -16.05
N THR A 302 3.17 -20.73 -15.88
CA THR A 302 2.41 -19.52 -16.25
C THR A 302 2.83 -18.30 -15.43
N HIS A 303 3.21 -18.53 -14.17
CA HIS A 303 3.67 -17.49 -13.27
C HIS A 303 5.09 -17.05 -13.61
N LEU A 304 5.97 -17.98 -14.02
CA LEU A 304 7.33 -17.64 -14.41
C LEU A 304 7.37 -16.78 -15.68
N SER A 305 6.54 -17.09 -16.68
CA SER A 305 6.43 -16.23 -17.86
C SER A 305 5.87 -14.85 -17.54
N ALA A 306 4.88 -14.77 -16.64
CA ALA A 306 4.33 -13.48 -16.22
C ALA A 306 5.36 -12.64 -15.46
N TRP A 307 6.12 -13.25 -14.54
CA TRP A 307 7.18 -12.62 -13.75
C TRP A 307 8.32 -12.02 -14.60
N ILE A 308 8.68 -12.66 -15.71
CA ILE A 308 9.67 -12.12 -16.66
C ILE A 308 9.09 -10.95 -17.45
N LEU A 309 7.88 -11.13 -17.96
CA LEU A 309 7.25 -10.15 -18.86
C LEU A 309 6.72 -8.91 -18.13
N SER A 310 6.42 -9.00 -16.83
CA SER A 310 6.03 -7.87 -16.00
C SER A 310 7.21 -6.97 -15.61
N GLY A 311 8.44 -7.47 -15.70
CA GLY A 311 9.64 -6.81 -15.17
C GLY A 311 9.97 -7.17 -13.72
N ASP A 312 9.14 -7.98 -13.05
CA ASP A 312 9.38 -8.42 -11.66
C ASP A 312 10.66 -9.24 -11.54
N ALA A 313 11.02 -10.00 -12.59
CA ALA A 313 12.30 -10.70 -12.66
C ALA A 313 13.50 -9.76 -12.51
N PHE A 314 13.41 -8.59 -13.15
CA PHE A 314 14.44 -7.57 -13.05
C PHE A 314 14.45 -6.90 -11.67
N GLY A 315 13.28 -6.55 -11.15
CA GLY A 315 13.14 -6.06 -9.77
C GLY A 315 13.72 -7.03 -8.74
N TRP A 316 13.46 -8.33 -8.90
CA TRP A 316 13.99 -9.38 -8.04
C TRP A 316 15.51 -9.48 -8.09
N VAL A 317 16.11 -9.41 -9.29
CA VAL A 317 17.57 -9.42 -9.42
C VAL A 317 18.17 -8.19 -8.75
N LYS A 318 17.61 -7.00 -8.98
CA LYS A 318 18.06 -5.76 -8.32
C LYS A 318 17.99 -5.90 -6.81
N TRP A 319 16.85 -6.36 -6.28
CA TRP A 319 16.67 -6.65 -4.86
C TRP A 319 17.68 -7.69 -4.36
N ARG A 320 17.96 -8.74 -5.13
CA ARG A 320 18.89 -9.79 -4.71
C ARG A 320 20.34 -9.31 -4.59
N LEU A 321 20.71 -8.27 -5.33
CA LEU A 321 22.05 -7.67 -5.31
C LEU A 321 22.24 -6.64 -4.19
N LEU A 322 21.18 -6.27 -3.46
CA LEU A 322 21.26 -5.38 -2.30
C LEU A 322 21.97 -6.04 -1.10
N SER A 323 22.42 -5.21 -0.16
CA SER A 323 22.90 -5.69 1.14
C SER A 323 21.77 -6.37 1.94
N ASP A 324 22.12 -7.19 2.93
CA ASP A 324 21.11 -7.87 3.75
C ASP A 324 20.24 -6.87 4.53
N ASP A 325 20.84 -5.79 5.05
CA ASP A 325 20.11 -4.70 5.72
C ASP A 325 19.06 -4.05 4.80
N GLN A 326 19.42 -3.78 3.53
CA GLN A 326 18.50 -3.22 2.54
C GLN A 326 17.39 -4.20 2.13
N LYS A 327 17.67 -5.51 2.14
CA LYS A 327 16.67 -6.54 1.82
C LYS A 327 15.65 -6.72 2.94
N SER A 328 16.08 -6.56 4.19
CA SER A 328 15.22 -6.65 5.37
C SER A 328 14.44 -5.37 5.64
N ALA A 329 14.76 -4.27 4.95
CA ALA A 329 14.04 -3.02 5.13
C ALA A 329 12.56 -3.20 4.81
N ASN A 330 11.72 -2.91 5.79
CA ASN A 330 10.28 -2.97 5.64
C ASN A 330 9.74 -1.64 5.10
N ASN A 331 8.46 -1.63 4.76
CA ASN A 331 7.87 -0.47 4.10
C ASN A 331 7.87 0.79 5.00
N ILE A 332 7.65 0.66 6.31
CA ILE A 332 7.68 1.79 7.24
C ILE A 332 9.07 2.46 7.30
N GLU A 333 10.15 1.69 7.29
CA GLU A 333 11.52 2.22 7.25
C GLU A 333 11.82 2.95 5.93
N LEU A 334 11.40 2.37 4.81
CA LEU A 334 11.55 2.99 3.50
C LEU A 334 10.76 4.30 3.41
N TRP A 335 9.59 4.37 4.03
CA TRP A 335 8.76 5.57 4.05
C TRP A 335 9.38 6.69 4.86
N LEU A 336 9.91 6.36 6.04
CA LEU A 336 10.64 7.30 6.89
C LEU A 336 11.87 7.89 6.19
N ASN A 337 12.44 7.17 5.22
CA ASN A 337 13.53 7.67 4.36
C ASN A 337 13.03 8.49 3.16
N ALA A 338 11.79 8.26 2.71
CA ALA A 338 11.23 8.87 1.52
C ALA A 338 10.60 10.25 1.76
N MET A 339 10.15 10.55 2.98
CA MET A 339 9.48 11.80 3.32
C MET A 339 9.67 12.23 4.79
N ASP A 340 9.41 13.52 5.08
CA ASP A 340 9.50 14.10 6.42
C ASP A 340 8.18 13.98 7.20
N PHE A 341 8.11 12.99 8.10
CA PHE A 341 6.94 12.77 8.96
C PHE A 341 6.73 13.84 10.04
N SER A 342 7.71 14.72 10.29
CA SER A 342 7.55 15.79 11.28
C SER A 342 6.49 16.83 10.87
N LYS A 343 6.09 16.82 9.60
CA LYS A 343 5.07 17.71 9.03
C LYS A 343 3.65 17.17 9.16
N ILE A 344 3.49 15.88 9.45
CA ILE A 344 2.18 15.24 9.60
C ILE A 344 1.50 15.77 10.85
N ARG A 345 0.31 16.33 10.66
CA ARG A 345 -0.56 16.86 11.72
C ARG A 345 -1.74 15.94 11.97
N ASN A 346 -2.23 15.27 10.93
CA ASN A 346 -3.36 14.36 10.99
C ASN A 346 -2.93 12.99 10.47
N LEU A 347 -3.01 11.97 11.32
CA LEU A 347 -2.72 10.59 10.97
C LEU A 347 -3.93 9.70 11.25
N SER A 348 -4.34 8.92 10.25
CA SER A 348 -5.31 7.84 10.41
C SER A 348 -4.68 6.52 9.99
N ILE A 349 -4.68 5.52 10.90
CA ILE A 349 -4.31 4.14 10.60
C ILE A 349 -5.55 3.29 10.87
N LEU A 350 -6.16 2.79 9.81
CA LEU A 350 -7.46 2.13 9.84
C LEU A 350 -7.31 0.67 9.38
N ASP A 351 -8.01 -0.24 10.08
CA ASP A 351 -8.07 -1.68 9.75
C ASP A 351 -6.69 -2.29 9.45
N TYR A 352 -5.76 -2.14 10.38
CA TYR A 352 -4.37 -2.60 10.21
C TYR A 352 -4.29 -4.10 10.47
N ASP A 353 -3.91 -4.87 9.45
CA ASP A 353 -3.83 -6.35 9.52
C ASP A 353 -2.45 -6.86 9.98
N GLY A 354 -1.52 -5.95 10.30
CA GLY A 354 -0.17 -6.33 10.72
C GLY A 354 -0.02 -6.53 12.23
N PRO A 355 1.13 -7.09 12.67
CA PRO A 355 1.46 -7.17 14.09
C PRO A 355 1.56 -5.74 14.69
N PRO A 356 0.85 -5.43 15.79
CA PRO A 356 0.89 -4.12 16.43
C PRO A 356 2.30 -3.65 16.80
N GLU A 357 3.18 -4.59 17.16
CA GLU A 357 4.57 -4.35 17.53
C GLU A 357 5.34 -3.65 16.41
N THR A 358 5.02 -3.93 15.14
CA THR A 358 5.64 -3.30 13.97
C THR A 358 5.55 -1.78 14.05
N LEU A 359 4.39 -1.23 14.45
CA LEU A 359 4.19 0.21 14.54
C LEU A 359 4.92 0.81 15.74
N VAL A 360 4.87 0.12 16.89
CA VAL A 360 5.43 0.58 18.16
C VAL A 360 6.95 0.58 18.14
N GLU A 361 7.57 -0.50 17.64
CA GLU A 361 9.02 -0.68 17.61
C GLU A 361 9.68 0.09 16.46
N SER A 362 8.88 0.57 15.49
CA SER A 362 9.39 1.42 14.42
C SER A 362 9.84 2.80 14.91
N LYS A 363 10.54 3.54 14.04
CA LYS A 363 10.88 4.94 14.29
C LYS A 363 9.75 5.92 14.00
N LEU A 364 8.57 5.44 13.58
CA LEU A 364 7.44 6.29 13.18
C LEU A 364 6.93 7.18 14.34
N PRO A 365 6.70 6.68 15.57
CA PRO A 365 6.25 7.52 16.67
C PRO A 365 7.20 8.70 16.95
N GLN A 366 8.51 8.46 16.86
CA GLN A 366 9.54 9.48 17.10
C GLN A 366 9.63 10.50 15.95
N ALA A 367 9.22 10.12 14.74
CA ALA A 367 9.21 11.01 13.59
C ALA A 367 7.95 11.91 13.54
N LEU A 368 6.86 11.53 14.22
CA LEU A 368 5.56 12.23 14.25
C LEU A 368 5.52 13.42 15.23
N LEU A 369 6.54 14.26 15.23
CA LEU A 369 6.68 15.38 16.18
C LEU A 369 5.60 16.47 16.03
N GLY A 370 5.02 16.60 14.83
CA GLY A 370 3.99 17.58 14.50
C GLY A 370 2.55 17.11 14.73
N LEU A 371 2.35 15.85 15.13
CA LEU A 371 1.05 15.21 15.15
C LEU A 371 0.12 15.84 16.19
N ARG A 372 -1.12 16.13 15.77
CA ARG A 372 -2.18 16.72 16.60
C ARG A 372 -3.44 15.87 16.62
N THR A 373 -3.78 15.26 15.49
CA THR A 373 -4.96 14.43 15.33
C THR A 373 -4.53 13.01 15.02
N LEU A 374 -4.94 12.08 15.87
CA LEU A 374 -4.69 10.66 15.67
C LEU A 374 -6.02 9.92 15.60
N ARG A 375 -6.18 9.13 14.54
CA ARG A 375 -7.28 8.19 14.39
C ARG A 375 -6.73 6.78 14.22
N LEU A 376 -7.17 5.89 15.08
CA LEU A 376 -6.76 4.49 15.08
C LEU A 376 -7.99 3.60 14.96
N GLU A 377 -7.83 2.49 14.25
CA GLU A 377 -8.82 1.41 14.20
C GLU A 377 -8.16 0.06 14.46
N ARG A 378 -8.97 -1.01 14.56
CA ARG A 378 -8.60 -2.44 14.59
C ARG A 378 -7.14 -2.77 14.25
N GLY A 379 -6.54 -3.63 15.09
CA GLY A 379 -5.17 -4.11 14.91
C GLY A 379 -4.09 -3.13 15.40
N THR A 380 -4.48 -1.97 15.90
CA THR A 380 -3.58 -1.01 16.56
C THR A 380 -3.56 -1.22 18.08
N THR A 381 -2.53 -0.68 18.75
CA THR A 381 -2.31 -0.83 20.20
C THR A 381 -2.16 0.51 20.91
N VAL A 382 -2.64 0.59 22.16
CA VAL A 382 -2.44 1.71 23.10
C VAL A 382 -0.97 2.14 23.14
N ASP A 383 -0.04 1.19 23.07
CA ASP A 383 1.40 1.46 23.13
C ASP A 383 1.89 2.37 22.01
N PHE A 384 1.24 2.35 20.84
CA PHE A 384 1.58 3.26 19.74
C PHE A 384 1.25 4.71 20.11
N ALA A 385 0.07 4.94 20.67
CA ALA A 385 -0.32 6.27 21.14
C ALA A 385 0.59 6.74 22.29
N LEU A 386 0.94 5.85 23.23
CA LEU A 386 1.86 6.17 24.33
C LEU A 386 3.29 6.47 23.88
N SER A 387 3.71 5.91 22.74
CA SER A 387 5.03 6.16 22.15
C SER A 387 5.16 7.55 21.52
N LEU A 388 4.04 8.28 21.35
CA LEU A 388 4.06 9.67 20.89
C LEU A 388 4.50 10.63 22.02
N PRO A 389 5.02 11.81 21.68
CA PRO A 389 5.42 12.79 22.69
C PRO A 389 4.26 13.14 23.63
N GLN A 390 4.52 13.21 24.93
CA GLN A 390 3.50 13.52 25.94
C GLN A 390 2.78 14.83 25.63
N HIS A 391 1.46 14.87 25.81
CA HIS A 391 0.62 16.04 25.54
C HIS A 391 0.72 16.61 24.10
N SER A 392 1.12 15.80 23.11
CA SER A 392 1.17 16.21 21.70
C SER A 392 -0.20 16.26 21.01
N LEU A 393 -1.08 15.31 21.35
CA LEU A 393 -2.38 15.13 20.71
C LEU A 393 -3.43 16.10 21.24
N GLN A 394 -4.20 16.68 20.32
CA GLN A 394 -5.39 17.50 20.58
C GLN A 394 -6.68 16.72 20.28
N SER A 395 -6.62 15.80 19.32
CA SER A 395 -7.77 14.99 18.92
C SER A 395 -7.36 13.53 18.84
N LEU A 396 -8.09 12.66 19.52
CA LEU A 396 -7.91 11.22 19.45
C LEU A 396 -9.25 10.55 19.12
N SER A 397 -9.26 9.75 18.06
CA SER A 397 -10.36 8.85 17.72
C SER A 397 -9.86 7.41 17.72
N TRP A 398 -10.41 6.59 18.60
CA TRP A 398 -10.17 5.15 18.61
C TRP A 398 -11.46 4.43 18.25
N LEU A 399 -11.41 3.77 17.09
CA LEU A 399 -12.50 2.98 16.55
C LEU A 399 -12.13 1.51 16.77
N ASP A 400 -12.95 0.71 17.45
CA ASP A 400 -12.62 -0.69 17.72
C ASP A 400 -11.34 -0.87 18.59
N ALA A 401 -11.34 -0.29 19.79
CA ALA A 401 -10.23 -0.44 20.74
C ALA A 401 -10.03 -1.87 21.29
N GLY A 402 -10.86 -2.85 20.88
CA GLY A 402 -10.88 -4.17 21.50
C GLY A 402 -11.34 -4.15 22.96
N GLN A 403 -11.60 -5.32 23.55
CA GLN A 403 -12.08 -5.41 24.94
C GLN A 403 -10.96 -5.28 25.98
N ASP A 404 -9.72 -5.56 25.60
CA ASP A 404 -8.58 -5.64 26.52
C ASP A 404 -7.80 -4.32 26.68
N GLN A 405 -8.09 -3.32 25.85
CA GLN A 405 -7.37 -2.04 25.90
C GLN A 405 -7.96 -1.08 26.94
N SER A 406 -7.09 -0.52 27.77
CA SER A 406 -7.45 0.50 28.74
C SER A 406 -7.18 1.89 28.18
N ILE A 407 -8.16 2.78 28.28
CA ILE A 407 -8.01 4.19 27.92
C ILE A 407 -7.19 4.98 28.96
N ILE A 408 -7.06 4.48 30.19
CA ILE A 408 -6.49 5.24 31.32
C ILE A 408 -5.07 5.74 31.02
N PRO A 409 -4.13 4.90 30.55
CA PRO A 409 -2.77 5.35 30.23
C PRO A 409 -2.76 6.47 29.19
N ILE A 410 -3.67 6.42 28.20
CA ILE A 410 -3.78 7.46 27.17
C ILE A 410 -4.26 8.77 27.78
N LEU A 411 -5.26 8.74 28.66
CA LEU A 411 -5.74 9.95 29.32
C LEU A 411 -4.68 10.53 30.27
N GLU A 412 -3.91 9.70 30.97
CA GLU A 412 -2.79 10.16 31.80
C GLU A 412 -1.68 10.81 30.96
N HIS A 413 -1.40 10.26 29.78
CA HIS A 413 -0.33 10.73 28.89
C HIS A 413 -0.73 11.95 28.04
N HIS A 414 -1.94 11.98 27.51
CA HIS A 414 -2.41 13.00 26.56
C HIS A 414 -3.59 13.84 27.04
N GLY A 415 -4.33 13.41 28.07
CA GLY A 415 -5.62 14.02 28.42
C GLY A 415 -5.59 15.53 28.66
N ARG A 416 -4.49 16.07 29.20
CA ARG A 416 -4.31 17.53 29.41
C ARG A 416 -4.31 18.38 28.14
N SER A 417 -3.98 17.79 26.98
CA SER A 417 -3.99 18.49 25.69
C SER A 417 -5.17 18.14 24.80
N LEU A 418 -5.93 17.08 25.15
CA LEU A 418 -7.05 16.60 24.36
C LEU A 418 -8.25 17.56 24.44
N THR A 419 -8.66 18.06 23.29
CA THR A 419 -9.89 18.83 23.08
C THR A 419 -11.00 17.96 22.48
N HIS A 420 -10.64 16.89 21.76
CA HIS A 420 -11.57 15.91 21.22
C HIS A 420 -11.16 14.48 21.57
N LEU A 421 -12.13 13.69 22.03
CA LEU A 421 -11.94 12.28 22.32
C LEU A 421 -13.12 11.48 21.78
N GLU A 422 -12.83 10.53 20.91
CA GLU A 422 -13.73 9.48 20.47
C GLU A 422 -13.16 8.13 20.88
N TRP A 423 -13.92 7.38 21.66
CA TRP A 423 -13.56 6.03 22.10
C TRP A 423 -14.79 5.13 21.95
N ARG A 424 -14.85 4.38 20.85
CA ARG A 424 -15.99 3.51 20.57
C ARG A 424 -15.60 2.25 19.80
N THR A 425 -16.46 1.25 19.87
CA THR A 425 -16.35 -0.01 19.16
C THR A 425 -17.53 -0.18 18.21
N PRO A 426 -17.36 -0.78 17.02
CA PRO A 426 -18.47 -1.17 16.16
C PRO A 426 -19.51 -2.03 16.90
N GLU A 427 -20.75 -2.05 16.39
CA GLU A 427 -21.71 -3.00 16.95
C GLU A 427 -21.33 -4.44 16.61
N SER A 428 -21.52 -5.36 17.55
CA SER A 428 -21.30 -6.79 17.34
C SER A 428 -22.55 -7.58 17.71
N LEU A 429 -22.85 -8.60 16.91
CA LEU A 429 -23.88 -9.60 17.20
C LEU A 429 -23.40 -10.63 18.23
N GLU A 430 -22.10 -10.69 18.51
CA GLU A 430 -21.50 -11.69 19.38
C GLU A 430 -21.29 -11.16 20.79
N SER A 431 -20.95 -9.87 20.92
CA SER A 431 -20.62 -9.26 22.21
C SER A 431 -21.18 -7.84 22.33
N LYS A 432 -21.29 -7.37 23.59
CA LYS A 432 -21.58 -5.96 23.87
C LYS A 432 -20.34 -5.12 23.61
N ARG A 433 -20.54 -3.87 23.22
CA ARG A 433 -19.48 -2.87 23.17
C ARG A 433 -18.85 -2.69 24.55
N PRO A 434 -17.52 -2.64 24.65
CA PRO A 434 -16.86 -2.22 25.87
C PRO A 434 -17.21 -0.75 26.16
N THR A 435 -17.59 -0.45 27.41
CA THR A 435 -17.87 0.93 27.85
C THR A 435 -16.80 1.38 28.81
N LEU A 436 -16.54 2.69 28.86
CA LEU A 436 -15.59 3.25 29.83
C LEU A 436 -16.00 2.89 31.28
N PRO A 437 -15.03 2.47 32.12
CA PRO A 437 -15.29 2.20 33.52
C PRO A 437 -15.85 3.44 34.23
N ARG A 438 -16.75 3.21 35.20
CA ARG A 438 -17.43 4.30 35.93
C ARG A 438 -16.47 5.25 36.63
N ASP A 439 -15.36 4.73 37.14
CA ASP A 439 -14.34 5.52 37.83
C ASP A 439 -13.68 6.50 36.86
N VAL A 440 -13.37 6.03 35.65
CA VAL A 440 -12.87 6.88 34.56
C VAL A 440 -13.88 7.97 34.21
N LEU A 441 -15.16 7.61 34.03
CA LEU A 441 -16.23 8.56 33.73
C LEU A 441 -16.34 9.67 34.79
N ARG A 442 -16.20 9.33 36.07
CA ARG A 442 -16.23 10.29 37.19
C ARG A 442 -15.01 11.22 37.19
N ASP A 443 -13.86 10.71 36.79
CA ASP A 443 -12.58 11.40 36.90
C ASP A 443 -12.17 12.11 35.59
N LEU A 444 -12.99 12.03 34.53
CA LEU A 444 -12.75 12.65 33.22
C LEU A 444 -12.33 14.12 33.31
N ARG A 445 -12.94 14.93 34.18
CA ARG A 445 -12.61 16.35 34.34
C ARG A 445 -11.18 16.60 34.82
N ASN A 446 -10.60 15.64 35.53
CA ASN A 446 -9.23 15.72 36.04
C ASN A 446 -8.26 15.12 35.01
N LEU A 447 -8.68 14.04 34.34
CA LEU A 447 -7.90 13.33 33.34
C LEU A 447 -7.78 14.12 32.03
N ALA A 448 -8.87 14.71 31.55
CA ALA A 448 -8.97 15.49 30.32
C ALA A 448 -9.68 16.83 30.54
N PRO A 449 -9.05 17.80 31.23
CA PRO A 449 -9.68 19.05 31.62
C PRO A 449 -10.05 19.98 30.45
N GLU A 450 -9.34 19.89 29.33
CA GLU A 450 -9.51 20.76 28.14
C GLU A 450 -10.49 20.19 27.11
N LEU A 451 -11.19 19.10 27.44
CA LEU A 451 -12.07 18.42 26.49
C LEU A 451 -13.28 19.30 26.14
N GLN A 452 -13.52 19.47 24.83
CA GLN A 452 -14.64 20.21 24.27
C GLN A 452 -15.67 19.28 23.62
N SER A 453 -15.23 18.13 23.12
CA SER A 453 -16.07 17.14 22.46
C SER A 453 -15.72 15.72 22.89
N LEU A 454 -16.73 14.96 23.31
CA LEU A 454 -16.61 13.59 23.82
C LEU A 454 -17.57 12.66 23.07
N ILE A 455 -17.04 11.57 22.51
CA ILE A 455 -17.80 10.50 21.85
C ILE A 455 -17.44 9.18 22.52
N ILE A 456 -18.42 8.52 23.14
CA ILE A 456 -18.19 7.27 23.87
C ILE A 456 -19.33 6.28 23.70
N ASP A 457 -19.02 5.01 23.91
CA ASP A 457 -20.02 3.96 24.06
C ASP A 457 -20.67 3.94 25.44
N LEU A 458 -21.95 3.65 25.44
CA LEU A 458 -22.74 3.44 26.65
C LEU A 458 -23.79 2.35 26.41
N ASN A 459 -23.82 1.36 27.29
CA ASN A 459 -24.74 0.23 27.16
C ASN A 459 -25.99 0.41 28.00
N ARG A 460 -27.14 0.00 27.43
CA ARG A 460 -28.42 -0.08 28.12
C ARG A 460 -28.77 -1.53 28.40
N ASN A 461 -29.31 -1.81 29.59
CA ASN A 461 -29.69 -3.15 30.00
C ASN A 461 -31.06 -3.11 30.67
N SER A 462 -32.12 -3.18 29.86
CA SER A 462 -33.54 -3.06 30.25
C SER A 462 -33.94 -1.70 30.85
N THR A 463 -32.97 -0.91 31.30
CA THR A 463 -33.11 0.45 31.82
C THR A 463 -31.95 1.31 31.31
N TRP A 464 -32.11 2.63 31.34
CA TRP A 464 -31.00 3.54 31.10
C TRP A 464 -29.94 3.39 32.22
N PRO A 465 -28.64 3.49 31.89
CA PRO A 465 -27.57 3.29 32.86
C PRO A 465 -27.35 4.54 33.71
N TRP A 466 -28.33 4.87 34.56
CA TRP A 466 -28.40 6.12 35.31
C TRP A 466 -27.18 6.39 36.19
N GLU A 467 -26.58 5.36 36.78
CA GLU A 467 -25.36 5.51 37.58
C GLU A 467 -24.15 5.93 36.74
N ASN A 468 -23.97 5.33 35.56
CA ASN A 468 -22.90 5.68 34.63
C ASN A 468 -23.16 7.07 34.02
N LEU A 469 -24.41 7.39 33.67
CA LEU A 469 -24.80 8.72 33.21
C LEU A 469 -24.54 9.79 34.28
N ARG A 470 -24.81 9.50 35.56
CA ARG A 470 -24.50 10.41 36.67
C ARG A 470 -23.00 10.60 36.83
N ALA A 471 -22.23 9.51 36.82
CA ALA A 471 -20.77 9.57 36.90
C ALA A 471 -20.17 10.40 35.76
N LEU A 472 -20.60 10.12 34.52
CA LEU A 472 -20.23 10.89 33.33
C LEU A 472 -20.56 12.37 33.52
N SER A 473 -21.81 12.70 33.84
CA SER A 473 -22.28 14.10 33.96
C SER A 473 -21.49 14.90 34.99
N LEU A 474 -21.19 14.31 36.15
CA LEU A 474 -20.40 14.96 37.20
C LEU A 474 -18.91 15.06 36.84
N GLY A 475 -18.43 14.12 36.03
CA GLY A 475 -17.05 14.07 35.55
C GLY A 475 -16.80 14.87 34.28
N LEU A 476 -17.80 15.49 33.65
CA LEU A 476 -17.57 16.30 32.45
C LEU A 476 -16.73 17.56 32.77
N PRO A 477 -15.72 17.89 31.95
CA PRO A 477 -14.97 19.12 32.09
C PRO A 477 -15.82 20.35 31.75
N ALA A 478 -15.50 21.49 32.36
CA ALA A 478 -16.31 22.71 32.26
C ALA A 478 -16.39 23.27 30.83
N GLY A 479 -15.40 22.97 29.97
CA GLY A 479 -15.37 23.41 28.57
C GLY A 479 -16.17 22.52 27.60
N LEU A 480 -16.75 21.40 28.05
CA LEU A 480 -17.39 20.45 27.14
C LEU A 480 -18.71 20.99 26.58
N THR A 481 -18.80 21.10 25.26
CA THR A 481 -20.00 21.59 24.56
C THR A 481 -20.75 20.47 23.83
N ASN A 482 -20.03 19.47 23.34
CA ASN A 482 -20.59 18.40 22.51
C ASN A 482 -20.38 17.03 23.16
N LEU A 483 -21.48 16.31 23.40
CA LEU A 483 -21.46 14.95 23.91
C LEU A 483 -22.18 14.03 22.93
N THR A 484 -21.52 12.95 22.52
CA THR A 484 -22.12 11.92 21.68
C THR A 484 -22.06 10.57 22.39
N LEU A 485 -23.21 9.90 22.49
CA LEU A 485 -23.35 8.60 23.10
C LEU A 485 -23.73 7.58 22.03
N TYR A 486 -22.87 6.59 21.84
CA TYR A 486 -23.15 5.42 21.03
C TYR A 486 -23.77 4.33 21.90
N LEU A 487 -24.93 3.83 21.46
CA LEU A 487 -25.76 2.86 22.15
C LEU A 487 -25.87 1.60 21.30
N GLU A 488 -26.12 0.49 21.97
CA GLU A 488 -26.46 -0.78 21.33
C GLU A 488 -27.87 -0.71 20.70
N ILE A 489 -28.02 -1.17 19.45
CA ILE A 489 -29.34 -1.46 18.90
C ILE A 489 -29.74 -2.93 19.16
N THR A 490 -28.77 -3.83 19.28
CA THR A 490 -28.90 -5.27 19.49
C THR A 490 -29.13 -5.60 20.96
N SER A 491 -30.19 -6.36 21.26
CA SER A 491 -30.45 -6.87 22.60
C SER A 491 -29.61 -8.11 22.95
N GLU A 492 -29.53 -8.41 24.25
CA GLU A 492 -28.93 -9.67 24.72
C GLU A 492 -29.65 -10.91 24.23
N CYS A 493 -30.97 -10.81 24.16
CA CYS A 493 -31.84 -11.86 23.65
C CYS A 493 -31.46 -12.22 22.21
N ARG A 494 -31.10 -11.23 21.37
CA ARG A 494 -30.60 -11.50 20.02
C ARG A 494 -29.20 -12.09 20.01
N ARG A 495 -28.27 -11.61 20.85
CA ARG A 495 -26.89 -12.15 20.90
C ARG A 495 -26.85 -13.64 21.25
N GLN A 496 -27.80 -14.10 22.07
CA GLN A 496 -27.94 -15.52 22.42
C GLN A 496 -28.30 -16.41 21.22
N GLN A 497 -28.80 -15.85 20.12
CA GLN A 497 -29.20 -16.59 18.93
C GLN A 497 -28.06 -16.83 17.93
N GLY A 498 -26.82 -16.45 18.23
CA GLY A 498 -25.67 -16.65 17.34
C GLY A 498 -25.70 -15.77 16.07
N PRO A 499 -24.53 -15.39 15.52
CA PRO A 499 -24.44 -14.45 14.41
C PRO A 499 -24.92 -15.02 13.06
N LEU A 500 -24.81 -16.34 12.88
CA LEU A 500 -25.14 -17.05 11.64
C LEU A 500 -26.48 -17.81 11.70
N GLU A 501 -27.16 -17.84 12.85
CA GLU A 501 -28.44 -18.53 12.87
C GLU A 501 -29.53 -17.69 12.21
N PRO A 502 -30.35 -18.30 11.33
CA PRO A 502 -31.55 -17.65 10.83
C PRO A 502 -32.41 -17.24 12.02
N ILE A 503 -33.16 -16.14 11.88
CA ILE A 503 -34.00 -15.61 12.94
C ILE A 503 -35.00 -16.70 13.38
N ARG A 504 -34.72 -17.37 14.51
CA ARG A 504 -35.61 -18.37 15.09
C ARG A 504 -36.65 -17.65 15.92
N CYS A 505 -37.87 -17.61 15.40
CA CYS A 505 -38.99 -16.90 16.04
C CYS A 505 -39.82 -17.76 16.97
N VAL A 506 -39.47 -19.04 17.10
CA VAL A 506 -40.16 -19.97 17.99
C VAL A 506 -39.32 -20.11 19.27
N ASP A 507 -39.85 -19.50 20.34
CA ASP A 507 -39.58 -19.70 21.78
C ASP A 507 -38.57 -18.82 22.54
N THR A 508 -37.88 -17.81 21.99
CA THR A 508 -36.96 -16.97 22.82
C THR A 508 -36.92 -15.46 22.61
N CYS A 509 -37.12 -14.91 21.40
CA CYS A 509 -36.93 -13.47 21.15
C CYS A 509 -37.92 -12.86 20.15
N GLY A 510 -38.94 -12.16 20.65
CA GLY A 510 -39.92 -11.43 19.82
C GLY A 510 -39.30 -10.27 19.01
N PRO A 511 -39.97 -9.73 17.97
CA PRO A 511 -39.42 -8.69 17.09
C PRO A 511 -38.91 -7.44 17.83
N THR A 512 -39.63 -7.00 18.86
CA THR A 512 -39.25 -5.87 19.71
C THR A 512 -38.19 -6.24 20.75
N GLU A 513 -38.13 -7.49 21.18
CA GLU A 513 -37.19 -8.01 22.17
C GLU A 513 -35.79 -8.20 21.58
N GLN A 514 -35.67 -8.27 20.26
CA GLN A 514 -34.39 -8.25 19.55
C GLN A 514 -33.69 -6.87 19.63
N LEU A 515 -34.45 -5.81 19.93
CA LEU A 515 -33.92 -4.46 20.10
C LEU A 515 -33.54 -4.19 21.56
N ALA A 516 -32.41 -3.54 21.77
CA ALA A 516 -31.97 -3.16 23.11
C ALA A 516 -32.98 -2.19 23.76
N SER A 517 -33.32 -2.47 25.02
CA SER A 517 -34.28 -1.72 25.82
C SER A 517 -33.58 -0.84 26.87
N PRO A 518 -34.09 0.36 27.19
CA PRO A 518 -35.28 1.03 26.60
C PRO A 518 -34.98 1.60 25.21
N LEU A 519 -35.95 1.60 24.30
CA LEU A 519 -35.80 2.09 22.92
C LEU A 519 -35.31 3.55 22.85
N LEU A 520 -34.51 3.86 21.82
CA LEU A 520 -34.03 5.22 21.58
C LEU A 520 -35.09 5.95 20.75
N THR A 521 -35.79 6.88 21.37
CA THR A 521 -36.81 7.74 20.76
C THR A 521 -36.52 9.19 21.13
N ALA A 522 -37.14 10.15 20.45
CA ALA A 522 -37.01 11.57 20.82
C ALA A 522 -37.36 11.82 22.30
N THR A 523 -38.41 11.15 22.80
CA THR A 523 -38.86 11.26 24.20
C THR A 523 -37.87 10.67 25.19
N SER A 524 -37.36 9.46 24.92
CA SER A 524 -36.42 8.80 25.83
C SER A 524 -35.05 9.49 25.82
N ALA A 525 -34.58 9.96 24.66
CA ALA A 525 -33.38 10.77 24.53
C ALA A 525 -33.51 12.11 25.28
N LEU A 526 -34.67 12.77 25.18
CA LEU A 526 -34.94 14.02 25.91
C LEU A 526 -34.85 13.82 27.43
N GLN A 527 -35.37 12.70 27.95
CA GLN A 527 -35.27 12.37 29.37
C GLN A 527 -33.80 12.23 29.80
N VAL A 528 -32.99 11.50 29.03
CA VAL A 528 -31.57 11.31 29.31
C VAL A 528 -30.79 12.62 29.18
N ALA A 529 -31.05 13.41 28.15
CA ALA A 529 -30.38 14.69 27.92
C ALA A 529 -30.69 15.71 29.03
N ARG A 530 -31.95 15.75 29.51
CA ARG A 530 -32.32 16.55 30.71
C ARG A 530 -31.59 16.07 31.96
N PHE A 531 -31.49 14.75 32.15
CA PHE A 531 -30.75 14.18 33.28
C PHE A 531 -29.27 14.59 33.24
N ILE A 532 -28.62 14.47 32.08
CA ILE A 532 -27.21 14.86 31.91
C ILE A 532 -27.02 16.33 32.23
N ARG A 533 -27.82 17.22 31.61
CA ARG A 533 -27.72 18.68 31.84
C ARG A 533 -28.01 19.08 33.29
N HIS A 534 -28.83 18.32 34.01
CA HIS A 534 -29.11 18.61 35.41
C HIS A 534 -27.87 18.43 36.32
N TYR A 535 -27.03 17.44 36.03
CA TYR A 535 -25.83 17.15 36.84
C TYR A 535 -24.54 17.74 36.24
N ALA A 536 -24.51 17.97 34.93
CA ALA A 536 -23.36 18.53 34.24
C ALA A 536 -23.17 20.01 34.63
N LYS A 537 -21.92 20.37 34.92
CA LYS A 537 -21.51 21.77 35.11
C LYS A 537 -21.06 22.45 33.81
N SER A 538 -21.05 21.70 32.71
CA SER A 538 -20.58 22.15 31.41
C SER A 538 -21.72 22.74 30.56
N PRO A 539 -21.43 23.70 29.68
CA PRO A 539 -22.41 24.35 28.82
C PRO A 539 -22.69 23.47 27.59
N LEU A 540 -23.27 22.27 27.81
CA LEU A 540 -23.62 21.35 26.74
C LEU A 540 -24.59 22.01 25.75
N THR A 541 -24.11 22.29 24.55
CA THR A 541 -24.89 22.82 23.42
C THR A 541 -25.56 21.70 22.64
N SER A 542 -24.90 20.55 22.52
CA SER A 542 -25.45 19.38 21.82
C SER A 542 -25.19 18.07 22.58
N ILE A 543 -26.22 17.23 22.62
CA ILE A 543 -26.15 15.85 23.11
C ILE A 543 -26.73 14.95 22.01
N ASN A 544 -25.88 14.14 21.39
CA ASN A 544 -26.26 13.27 20.28
C ASN A 544 -26.27 11.81 20.74
N PHE A 545 -27.26 11.06 20.28
CA PHE A 545 -27.41 9.65 20.56
C PHE A 545 -27.41 8.89 19.25
N PHE A 546 -26.56 7.87 19.14
CA PHE A 546 -26.49 6.98 17.99
C PHE A 546 -26.76 5.55 18.46
N ALA A 547 -27.55 4.79 17.71
CA ALA A 547 -27.70 3.36 17.94
C ALA A 547 -27.55 2.61 16.61
N GLY A 548 -26.98 1.41 16.65
CA GLY A 548 -26.68 0.61 15.47
C GLY A 548 -25.21 0.66 15.09
N ASP A 549 -24.89 -0.07 14.03
CA ASP A 549 -23.55 -0.07 13.44
C ASP A 549 -23.38 1.12 12.47
N TRP A 550 -22.49 2.03 12.84
CA TRP A 550 -22.13 3.22 12.06
C TRP A 550 -20.76 3.11 11.38
N THR A 551 -20.20 1.90 11.30
CA THR A 551 -19.03 1.64 10.46
C THR A 551 -19.39 1.72 8.97
N ARG A 552 -18.36 1.73 8.11
CA ARG A 552 -18.59 1.60 6.67
C ARG A 552 -19.21 0.22 6.41
N PRO A 553 -20.30 0.13 5.63
CA PRO A 553 -20.83 -1.17 5.21
C PRO A 553 -19.74 -2.01 4.53
N TRP A 554 -19.74 -3.30 4.78
CA TRP A 554 -18.84 -4.23 4.12
C TRP A 554 -18.99 -4.13 2.60
N ASP A 555 -17.91 -3.81 1.91
CA ASP A 555 -17.83 -3.72 0.45
C ASP A 555 -16.87 -4.78 -0.14
N GLY A 556 -16.58 -5.81 0.65
CA GLY A 556 -15.77 -6.94 0.22
C GLY A 556 -16.54 -8.02 -0.55
N PRO A 557 -15.89 -9.15 -0.93
CA PRO A 557 -16.41 -10.18 -1.83
C PRO A 557 -17.78 -10.73 -1.46
N ILE A 558 -17.96 -10.99 -0.16
CA ILE A 558 -19.09 -11.74 0.36
C ILE A 558 -19.86 -10.78 1.26
N ASN A 559 -20.88 -10.14 0.73
CA ASN A 559 -21.86 -9.46 1.57
C ASN A 559 -22.67 -10.52 2.30
N VAL A 560 -22.32 -10.78 3.56
CA VAL A 560 -23.14 -11.59 4.45
C VAL A 560 -24.17 -10.65 5.08
N PRO A 561 -25.45 -10.70 4.70
CA PRO A 561 -26.46 -9.85 5.30
C PRO A 561 -26.50 -10.10 6.81
N THR A 562 -26.15 -9.08 7.58
CA THR A 562 -26.16 -9.12 9.05
C THR A 562 -27.54 -8.74 9.58
N TRP A 563 -27.89 -9.25 10.76
CA TRP A 563 -29.10 -8.81 11.47
C TRP A 563 -29.20 -7.28 11.50
N LEU A 564 -30.40 -6.78 11.17
CA LEU A 564 -30.81 -5.39 10.95
C LEU A 564 -30.37 -4.67 9.64
N ASP A 565 -29.67 -5.29 8.68
CA ASP A 565 -29.34 -4.66 7.38
C ASP A 565 -28.77 -3.23 7.51
N GLY A 566 -27.88 -3.01 8.50
CA GLY A 566 -27.33 -1.68 8.77
C GLY A 566 -28.34 -0.69 9.34
N ARG A 567 -29.36 -1.14 10.09
CA ARG A 567 -30.30 -0.25 10.79
C ARG A 567 -29.52 0.66 11.72
N ARG A 568 -29.75 1.94 11.50
CA ARG A 568 -29.12 3.05 12.20
C ARG A 568 -30.21 3.96 12.72
N ALA A 569 -30.10 4.31 13.98
CA ALA A 569 -30.91 5.32 14.63
C ALA A 569 -29.99 6.42 15.15
N TRP A 570 -30.48 7.65 15.09
CA TRP A 570 -29.79 8.80 15.62
C TRP A 570 -30.82 9.78 16.16
N ILE A 571 -30.55 10.38 17.31
CA ILE A 571 -31.35 11.45 17.89
C ILE A 571 -30.40 12.55 18.33
N ALA A 572 -30.58 13.76 17.81
CA ALA A 572 -29.83 14.94 18.21
C ALA A 572 -30.68 15.78 19.18
N CYS A 573 -30.09 16.17 20.30
CA CYS A 573 -30.72 17.05 21.28
C CYS A 573 -29.92 18.35 21.42
N GLY A 574 -30.58 19.50 21.32
CA GLY A 574 -29.94 20.81 21.40
C GLY A 574 -30.89 21.93 21.82
N THR A 575 -30.32 23.12 22.04
CA THR A 575 -31.05 24.38 22.28
C THR A 575 -30.99 25.24 21.02
N GLU A 576 -32.14 25.69 20.52
CA GLU A 576 -32.27 26.24 19.16
C GLU A 576 -32.43 27.76 19.13
N GLY A 577 -31.61 28.50 19.88
CA GLY A 577 -31.80 29.95 20.07
C GLY A 577 -31.40 30.37 21.47
N GLY A 578 -31.05 31.66 21.64
CA GLY A 578 -30.38 32.21 22.82
C GLY A 578 -31.05 31.98 24.19
N GLU A 579 -30.32 32.36 25.25
CA GLU A 579 -30.59 32.08 26.67
C GLU A 579 -32.08 32.03 27.05
N GLY A 580 -32.56 30.82 27.36
CA GLY A 580 -33.93 30.56 27.85
C GLY A 580 -34.65 29.40 27.17
N GLU A 581 -34.09 28.80 26.12
CA GLU A 581 -34.85 27.87 25.29
C GLU A 581 -34.90 26.40 25.75
N GLU A 582 -36.07 25.82 25.52
CA GLU A 582 -36.43 24.43 25.83
C GLU A 582 -35.58 23.44 25.03
N LEU A 583 -34.95 22.49 25.71
CA LEU A 583 -34.20 21.41 25.07
C LEU A 583 -35.13 20.58 24.18
N ARG A 584 -34.80 20.46 22.89
CA ARG A 584 -35.55 19.66 21.90
C ARG A 584 -34.70 18.53 21.37
N CYS A 585 -35.33 17.41 21.05
CA CYS A 585 -34.69 16.24 20.48
C CYS A 585 -35.43 15.79 19.22
N SER A 586 -34.69 15.49 18.16
CA SER A 586 -35.25 15.00 16.89
C SER A 586 -34.27 14.07 16.18
N GLY A 587 -34.80 13.23 15.29
CA GLY A 587 -33.99 12.30 14.49
C GLY A 587 -34.77 11.05 14.10
N LYS A 588 -34.02 9.97 13.80
CA LYS A 588 -34.54 8.65 13.43
C LYS A 588 -34.48 7.71 14.63
N ASP A 589 -35.63 7.25 15.10
CA ASP A 589 -35.74 6.39 16.29
C ASP A 589 -35.47 4.89 16.00
N THR A 590 -35.41 4.09 17.06
CA THR A 590 -35.30 2.63 16.97
C THR A 590 -36.65 1.91 17.02
N ALA A 591 -37.78 2.63 17.10
CA ALA A 591 -39.09 1.97 17.22
C ALA A 591 -39.41 1.20 15.93
N LEU A 592 -40.13 0.09 16.06
CA LEU A 592 -40.64 -0.64 14.90
C LEU A 592 -42.06 -0.17 14.63
N ASN A 593 -42.37 0.16 13.38
CA ASN A 593 -43.75 0.37 12.95
C ASN A 593 -44.47 -0.97 12.75
N GLU A 594 -45.81 -0.95 12.66
CA GLU A 594 -46.62 -2.17 12.50
C GLU A 594 -46.24 -2.99 11.26
N HIS A 595 -45.87 -2.31 10.16
CA HIS A 595 -45.44 -2.97 8.94
C HIS A 595 -44.10 -3.70 9.09
N GLU A 596 -43.12 -3.08 9.78
CA GLU A 596 -41.85 -3.71 10.12
C GLU A 596 -42.06 -4.92 11.04
N ILE A 597 -42.92 -4.80 12.07
CA ILE A 597 -43.26 -5.92 12.96
C ILE A 597 -43.88 -7.08 12.18
N GLU A 598 -44.77 -6.77 11.23
CA GLU A 598 -45.40 -7.79 10.39
C GLU A 598 -44.43 -8.42 9.39
N LEU A 599 -43.52 -7.64 8.80
CA LEU A 599 -42.40 -8.14 7.99
C LEU A 599 -41.52 -9.11 8.77
N PHE A 600 -41.17 -8.78 10.02
CA PHE A 600 -40.46 -9.69 10.92
C PHE A 600 -41.24 -10.99 11.10
N ARG A 601 -42.55 -10.92 11.40
CA ARG A 601 -43.42 -12.10 11.54
C ARG A 601 -43.54 -12.94 10.27
N VAL A 602 -43.57 -12.33 9.09
CA VAL A 602 -43.65 -13.07 7.81
C VAL A 602 -42.33 -13.75 7.47
N LEU A 603 -41.19 -13.07 7.69
CA LEU A 603 -39.86 -13.65 7.53
C LEU A 603 -39.66 -14.85 8.47
N CYS A 604 -40.19 -14.77 9.69
CA CYS A 604 -40.20 -15.87 10.65
C CYS A 604 -40.89 -17.15 10.15
N ILE A 605 -42.04 -17.01 9.45
CA ILE A 605 -42.87 -18.15 9.00
C ILE A 605 -42.17 -18.95 7.90
N ARG A 606 -41.47 -18.27 6.97
CA ARG A 606 -40.76 -18.93 5.87
C ARG A 606 -39.62 -19.82 6.33
N THR A 607 -38.85 -19.38 7.33
CA THR A 607 -37.70 -20.16 7.83
C THR A 607 -38.10 -21.37 8.69
N SER A 608 -39.27 -21.36 9.33
CA SER A 608 -39.76 -22.52 10.09
C SER A 608 -40.45 -23.57 9.23
N ALA A 609 -41.09 -23.18 8.12
CA ALA A 609 -41.84 -24.10 7.25
C ALA A 609 -40.91 -24.92 6.33
N ASP A 610 -39.81 -24.33 5.83
CA ASP A 610 -38.93 -24.98 4.86
C ASP A 610 -37.93 -25.99 5.48
N LEU A 611 -37.75 -25.99 6.81
CA LEU A 611 -36.82 -26.90 7.52
C LEU A 611 -37.51 -28.08 8.23
N LEU A 612 -38.84 -28.02 8.43
CA LEU A 612 -39.62 -29.09 9.04
C LEU A 612 -40.53 -29.84 8.03
N GLY A 613 -40.58 -29.38 6.77
CA GLY A 613 -41.50 -29.90 5.75
C GLY A 613 -41.02 -31.07 4.90
N ASP A 614 -39.73 -31.47 4.93
CA ASP A 614 -39.18 -32.37 3.89
C ASP A 614 -38.34 -33.56 4.41
N ILE A 615 -38.54 -34.02 5.66
CA ILE A 615 -37.86 -35.24 6.17
C ILE A 615 -38.81 -36.20 6.92
N THR A 616 -40.07 -36.34 6.49
CA THR A 616 -40.90 -37.46 7.01
C THR A 616 -41.64 -38.31 5.97
N ASP A 617 -41.65 -37.99 4.68
CA ASP A 617 -42.40 -38.79 3.69
C ASP A 617 -41.54 -39.30 2.51
N ALA A 618 -40.46 -40.02 2.81
CA ALA A 618 -39.81 -40.87 1.82
C ALA A 618 -39.79 -42.33 2.30
N HIS A 619 -40.76 -43.10 1.82
CA HIS A 619 -40.78 -44.55 1.91
C HIS A 619 -39.49 -45.16 1.31
N PRO A 620 -38.82 -46.10 2.00
CA PRO A 620 -37.64 -46.77 1.47
C PRO A 620 -38.04 -48.05 0.74
N GLN A 621 -38.70 -47.94 -0.42
CA GLN A 621 -38.79 -49.05 -1.38
C GLN A 621 -38.77 -48.50 -2.79
N ASP A 622 -38.12 -49.25 -3.68
CA ASP A 622 -37.95 -49.02 -5.11
C ASP A 622 -36.81 -48.08 -5.48
N PHE A 623 -35.62 -48.65 -5.70
CA PHE A 623 -35.04 -48.79 -7.05
C PHE A 623 -33.84 -49.74 -6.99
N VAL A 624 -34.13 -51.04 -7.16
CA VAL A 624 -33.25 -52.01 -7.80
C VAL A 624 -33.67 -52.04 -9.26
N GLU A 625 -32.79 -51.60 -10.16
CA GLU A 625 -32.42 -52.25 -11.43
C GLU A 625 -31.29 -51.47 -12.12
#